data_AF-A0A327HT22-F1
#
_entry.id   AF-A0A327HT22-F1
#
_cell.length_a   1.000
_cell.length_b   1.000
_cell.length_c   1.000
_cell.angle_alpha   90.00
_cell.angle_beta   90.00
_cell.angle_gamma   90.00
#
_symmetry.space_group_name_H-M   'P 1'
#
loop_
_entity.id
_entity.type
_entity.pdbx_description
1 polymer ?
#
loop_
_entity_poly.entity_id
_entity_poly.type
_entity_poly.pdbx_seq_one_letter_code
_entity_poly.pdbx_strand_id
1 'polypeptide(L)'
;MGRSRVASAIGLAMLMALSTIGAPATAQEAAVDPRQPSVENPHMHVYGTSDLSNCFMHFDGNDTSGSANEGYGEKEWTSANQQVEVDYTCRMENFKQDMYLNGNGTISIHLEFEIDAADCQSDADVCENLNLTLYKGGFQVARQEFPSIDTDGNGDSVNWAIDVDRNMTRFNRSEEPQIQVQFSYPGYNGVFGDCNWVGYCGGYFRMYYHTPGNNSAEVEFPVVNQSMPGQGGEDEEGGLIGGVTDSLPGFGLMAGVGSLAMAAVAASRLSREE
;
A
#
# COMPACT_ATOMS: atom_id res chain seq x y z
N MET A 1 -28.53 -19.32 -73.56
CA MET A 1 -29.14 -18.14 -72.90
C MET A 1 -29.83 -18.65 -71.65
N GLY A 2 -29.54 -18.24 -70.41
CA GLY A 2 -28.76 -17.14 -69.90
C GLY A 2 -29.41 -16.75 -68.57
N ARG A 3 -28.62 -16.75 -67.49
CA ARG A 3 -28.87 -16.09 -66.20
C ARG A 3 -29.89 -16.75 -65.24
N SER A 4 -29.40 -17.77 -64.53
CA SER A 4 -29.73 -17.94 -63.10
C SER A 4 -28.50 -17.47 -62.30
N ARG A 5 -28.40 -16.17 -62.02
CA ARG A 5 -27.27 -15.57 -61.28
C ARG A 5 -27.67 -14.28 -60.55
N VAL A 6 -28.73 -14.29 -59.73
CA VAL A 6 -28.91 -13.23 -58.72
C VAL A 6 -29.70 -13.78 -57.53
N ALA A 7 -29.11 -14.62 -56.69
CA ALA A 7 -29.73 -14.99 -55.41
C ALA A 7 -28.73 -15.34 -54.30
N SER A 8 -27.42 -15.31 -54.54
CA SER A 8 -26.42 -15.87 -53.61
C SER A 8 -25.31 -14.89 -53.22
N ALA A 9 -25.54 -13.58 -53.35
CA ALA A 9 -24.54 -12.57 -52.97
C ALA A 9 -25.00 -11.61 -51.85
N ILE A 10 -26.29 -11.61 -51.48
CA ILE A 10 -26.82 -10.66 -50.48
C ILE A 10 -26.78 -11.23 -49.05
N GLY A 11 -26.87 -12.56 -48.89
CA GLY A 11 -26.85 -13.19 -47.56
C GLY A 11 -25.51 -13.08 -46.83
N LEU A 12 -24.38 -13.13 -47.56
CA LEU A 12 -23.05 -13.06 -46.95
C LEU A 12 -22.63 -11.64 -46.53
N ALA A 13 -23.15 -10.61 -47.21
CA ALA A 13 -22.84 -9.21 -46.88
C ALA A 13 -23.57 -8.73 -45.60
N MET A 14 -24.73 -9.31 -45.27
CA MET A 14 -25.46 -8.99 -44.03
C MET A 14 -24.84 -9.62 -42.78
N LEU A 15 -24.22 -10.80 -42.88
CA LEU A 15 -23.53 -11.44 -41.74
C LEU A 15 -22.21 -10.74 -41.37
N MET A 16 -21.55 -10.09 -42.35
CA MET A 16 -20.33 -9.31 -42.13
C MET A 16 -20.61 -7.89 -41.60
N ALA A 17 -21.86 -7.43 -41.63
CA ALA A 17 -22.26 -6.14 -41.06
C ALA A 17 -22.71 -6.22 -39.59
N LEU A 18 -22.91 -7.44 -39.07
CA LEU A 18 -23.35 -7.70 -37.68
C LEU A 18 -22.21 -8.13 -36.74
N SER A 19 -20.97 -8.20 -37.21
CA SER A 19 -19.80 -8.58 -36.40
C SER A 19 -19.10 -7.39 -35.74
N THR A 20 -19.68 -6.19 -35.77
CA THR A 20 -19.13 -5.05 -35.04
C THR A 20 -19.50 -5.13 -33.55
N ILE A 21 -18.57 -5.73 -32.81
CA ILE A 21 -18.18 -5.34 -31.45
C ILE A 21 -19.32 -5.44 -30.42
N GLY A 22 -19.76 -6.67 -30.20
CA GLY A 22 -20.10 -7.13 -28.87
C GLY A 22 -18.97 -8.02 -28.37
N ALA A 23 -17.78 -7.45 -28.15
CA ALA A 23 -16.87 -8.11 -27.21
C ALA A 23 -17.69 -8.27 -25.92
N PRO A 24 -17.80 -9.46 -25.32
CA PRO A 24 -18.20 -9.48 -23.94
C PRO A 24 -17.22 -8.53 -23.26
N ALA A 25 -17.73 -7.47 -22.63
CA ALA A 25 -16.99 -6.74 -21.63
C ALA A 25 -16.77 -7.68 -20.44
N THR A 26 -16.07 -8.81 -20.67
CA THR A 26 -15.36 -9.59 -19.66
C THR A 26 -13.99 -8.95 -19.50
N ALA A 27 -14.02 -7.65 -19.26
CA ALA A 27 -13.14 -6.95 -18.38
C ALA A 27 -14.09 -6.02 -17.63
N GLN A 28 -14.94 -6.59 -16.77
CA GLN A 28 -15.00 -6.00 -15.44
C GLN A 28 -13.54 -5.97 -15.03
N GLU A 29 -12.90 -4.81 -15.24
CA GLU A 29 -11.83 -4.36 -14.37
C GLU A 29 -12.35 -4.72 -12.99
N ALA A 30 -11.82 -5.82 -12.42
CA ALA A 30 -12.18 -6.22 -11.09
C ALA A 30 -11.86 -4.99 -10.29
N ALA A 31 -12.90 -4.25 -9.87
CA ALA A 31 -12.76 -2.89 -9.36
C ALA A 31 -11.56 -2.90 -8.42
N VAL A 32 -10.47 -2.27 -8.84
CA VAL A 32 -9.21 -2.33 -8.11
C VAL A 32 -9.55 -1.74 -6.76
N ASP A 33 -9.50 -2.58 -5.72
CA ASP A 33 -9.95 -2.19 -4.39
C ASP A 33 -9.09 -0.99 -3.97
N PRO A 34 -9.66 0.23 -3.85
CA PRO A 34 -8.89 1.45 -3.65
C PRO A 34 -8.16 1.43 -2.31
N ARG A 35 -8.60 0.59 -1.36
CA ARG A 35 -7.92 0.39 -0.08
C ARG A 35 -6.65 -0.46 -0.18
N GLN A 36 -6.34 -1.04 -1.34
CA GLN A 36 -5.15 -1.87 -1.57
C GLN A 36 -4.03 -1.10 -2.28
N PRO A 37 -2.75 -1.44 -2.01
CA PRO A 37 -1.63 -0.82 -2.71
C PRO A 37 -1.61 -1.20 -4.18
N SER A 38 -1.23 -0.27 -5.03
CA SER A 38 -0.88 -0.55 -6.42
C SER A 38 0.21 0.41 -6.90
N VAL A 39 0.74 0.19 -8.10
CA VAL A 39 1.70 1.14 -8.70
C VAL A 39 1.04 2.50 -8.96
N GLU A 40 -0.27 2.49 -9.23
CA GLU A 40 -1.07 3.70 -9.48
C GLU A 40 -1.63 4.30 -8.18
N ASN A 41 -1.63 3.53 -7.08
CA ASN A 41 -2.03 3.97 -5.75
C ASN A 41 -0.96 3.59 -4.69
N PRO A 42 0.18 4.29 -4.66
CA PRO A 42 1.27 4.03 -3.72
C PRO A 42 1.10 4.72 -2.36
N HIS A 43 0.12 5.62 -2.24
CA HIS A 43 -0.10 6.44 -1.06
C HIS A 43 -1.02 5.73 -0.06
N MET A 44 -0.49 5.44 1.11
CA MET A 44 -1.25 4.95 2.25
C MET A 44 -1.55 6.11 3.19
N HIS A 45 -2.78 6.17 3.68
CA HIS A 45 -3.28 7.24 4.53
C HIS A 45 -3.52 6.71 5.94
N VAL A 46 -3.22 7.54 6.95
CA VAL A 46 -3.40 7.20 8.36
C VAL A 46 -4.67 7.84 8.92
N TYR A 47 -5.46 7.03 9.61
CA TYR A 47 -6.75 7.39 10.19
C TYR A 47 -6.83 6.91 11.64
N GLY A 48 -7.75 7.46 12.42
CA GLY A 48 -7.90 7.04 13.81
C GLY A 48 -9.01 7.76 14.53
N THR A 49 -9.22 7.40 15.79
CA THR A 49 -10.29 7.95 16.62
C THR A 49 -9.87 9.23 17.33
N SER A 50 -10.84 10.06 17.70
CA SER A 50 -10.59 11.36 18.34
C SER A 50 -9.88 11.27 19.69
N ASP A 51 -9.89 10.10 20.33
CA ASP A 51 -9.29 9.82 21.64
C ASP A 51 -7.95 9.08 21.57
N LEU A 52 -7.36 8.93 20.37
CA LEU A 52 -6.13 8.15 20.12
C LEU A 52 -6.22 6.67 20.56
N SER A 53 -7.43 6.13 20.75
CA SER A 53 -7.60 4.73 21.21
C SER A 53 -7.39 3.71 20.10
N ASN A 54 -7.73 4.07 18.86
CA ASN A 54 -7.55 3.22 17.69
C ASN A 54 -6.93 4.01 16.54
N CYS A 55 -6.00 3.35 15.83
CA CYS A 55 -5.39 3.90 14.63
C CYS A 55 -5.31 2.82 13.55
N PHE A 56 -5.62 3.21 12.32
CA PHE A 56 -5.68 2.29 11.19
C PHE A 56 -5.26 2.99 9.89
N MET A 57 -4.89 2.21 8.88
CA MET A 57 -4.31 2.74 7.65
C MET A 57 -4.86 2.02 6.43
N HIS A 58 -5.06 2.74 5.32
CA HIS A 58 -5.38 2.14 4.01
C HIS A 58 -5.06 3.10 2.86
N PHE A 59 -5.10 2.58 1.63
CA PHE A 59 -4.70 3.34 0.43
C PHE A 59 -5.82 4.17 -0.20
N ASP A 60 -7.07 4.05 0.27
CA ASP A 60 -8.16 4.91 -0.22
C ASP A 60 -8.13 6.26 0.50
N GLY A 61 -7.67 7.32 -0.17
CA GLY A 61 -7.64 8.68 0.39
C GLY A 61 -8.99 9.39 0.48
N ASN A 62 -10.06 8.82 -0.08
CA ASN A 62 -11.41 9.40 -0.02
C ASN A 62 -12.28 8.77 1.06
N ASP A 63 -11.90 7.60 1.56
CA ASP A 63 -12.67 6.85 2.54
C ASP A 63 -12.21 7.19 3.96
N THR A 64 -12.85 8.15 4.61
CA THR A 64 -12.54 8.54 5.99
C THR A 64 -13.38 7.77 7.02
N SER A 65 -13.99 6.65 6.64
CA SER A 65 -14.92 5.91 7.49
C SER A 65 -14.24 5.43 8.78
N GLY A 66 -14.79 5.82 9.92
CA GLY A 66 -14.25 5.45 11.24
C GLY A 66 -13.15 6.37 11.77
N SER A 67 -12.68 7.32 10.97
CA SER A 67 -11.75 8.36 11.44
C SER A 67 -12.50 9.47 12.20
N ALA A 68 -11.77 10.21 13.03
CA ALA A 68 -12.25 11.43 13.68
C ALA A 68 -12.71 12.47 12.65
N ASN A 69 -13.85 13.12 12.91
CA ASN A 69 -14.42 14.13 12.00
C ASN A 69 -13.59 15.43 12.01
N GLU A 70 -12.91 15.68 13.12
CA GLU A 70 -12.05 16.82 13.36
C GLU A 70 -10.72 16.73 12.59
N GLY A 71 -10.38 15.54 12.07
CA GLY A 71 -9.14 15.28 11.35
C GLY A 71 -7.93 15.06 12.26
N TYR A 72 -8.13 14.87 13.57
CA TYR A 72 -7.08 14.56 14.53
C TYR A 72 -7.59 13.70 15.68
N GLY A 73 -6.66 13.02 16.34
CA GLY A 73 -6.88 12.36 17.62
C GLY A 73 -6.06 13.06 18.69
N GLU A 74 -6.65 13.23 19.88
CA GLU A 74 -6.04 13.91 21.01
C GLU A 74 -6.24 13.13 22.30
N LYS A 75 -5.19 13.11 23.11
CA LYS A 75 -5.25 12.64 24.49
C LYS A 75 -4.77 13.78 25.39
N GLU A 76 -5.61 14.14 26.35
CA GLU A 76 -5.34 15.20 27.32
C GLU A 76 -5.11 14.59 28.71
N TRP A 77 -4.08 15.09 29.39
CA TRP A 77 -3.82 14.84 30.79
C TRP A 77 -4.12 16.13 31.55
N THR A 78 -4.95 16.03 32.60
CA THR A 78 -5.45 17.21 33.34
C THR A 78 -5.07 17.19 34.82
N SER A 79 -4.31 16.18 35.26
CA SER A 79 -3.98 15.97 36.68
C SER A 79 -2.53 16.34 36.99
N ALA A 80 -2.25 16.63 38.26
CA ALA A 80 -0.89 16.86 38.75
C ALA A 80 -0.01 15.62 38.55
N ASN A 81 1.27 15.85 38.29
CA ASN A 81 2.31 14.82 38.23
C ASN A 81 1.96 13.67 37.26
N GLN A 82 1.28 14.00 36.16
CA GLN A 82 1.01 13.03 35.11
C GLN A 82 2.17 12.96 34.13
N GLN A 83 2.38 11.77 33.59
CA GLN A 83 3.25 11.56 32.44
C GLN A 83 2.40 11.63 31.16
N VAL A 84 2.78 12.50 30.23
CA VAL A 84 2.25 12.56 28.88
C VAL A 84 2.88 11.41 28.10
N GLU A 85 2.27 10.23 28.21
CA GLU A 85 2.78 8.99 27.61
C GLU A 85 1.84 8.45 26.53
N VAL A 86 2.44 8.24 25.37
CA VAL A 86 1.76 7.74 24.18
C VAL A 86 2.56 6.56 23.63
N ASP A 87 1.90 5.41 23.56
CA ASP A 87 2.33 4.26 22.76
C ASP A 87 1.07 3.72 22.06
N TYR A 88 0.98 3.96 20.76
CA TYR A 88 -0.09 3.40 19.94
C TYR A 88 0.46 3.01 18.58
N THR A 89 -0.22 2.05 17.96
CA THR A 89 0.19 1.45 16.70
C THR A 89 -0.94 1.58 15.69
N CYS A 90 -0.65 2.20 14.56
CA CYS A 90 -1.49 2.25 13.39
C CYS A 90 -1.25 1.00 12.55
N ARG A 91 -2.31 0.25 12.25
CA ARG A 91 -2.23 -0.99 11.47
C ARG A 91 -2.98 -0.88 10.15
N MET A 92 -2.45 -1.50 9.11
CA MET A 92 -3.15 -1.51 7.82
C MET A 92 -4.44 -2.35 7.90
N GLU A 93 -5.55 -1.82 7.40
CA GLU A 93 -6.83 -2.54 7.37
C GLU A 93 -6.96 -3.43 6.13
N ASN A 94 -7.30 -4.70 6.37
CA ASN A 94 -7.70 -5.63 5.32
C ASN A 94 -6.63 -5.78 4.21
N PHE A 95 -5.40 -6.15 4.56
CA PHE A 95 -4.35 -6.38 3.57
C PHE A 95 -4.62 -7.64 2.72
N LYS A 96 -5.18 -7.45 1.52
CA LYS A 96 -5.68 -8.55 0.66
C LYS A 96 -4.68 -9.00 -0.38
N GLN A 97 -3.60 -8.26 -0.62
CA GLN A 97 -2.61 -8.60 -1.64
C GLN A 97 -1.19 -8.26 -1.21
N ASP A 98 -0.24 -9.04 -1.69
CA ASP A 98 1.17 -8.78 -1.43
C ASP A 98 1.60 -7.49 -2.13
N MET A 99 2.40 -6.68 -1.43
CA MET A 99 3.00 -5.45 -1.97
C MET A 99 4.48 -5.68 -2.20
N TYR A 100 4.96 -5.29 -3.38
CA TYR A 100 6.37 -5.36 -3.75
C TYR A 100 6.92 -3.94 -3.85
N LEU A 101 8.05 -3.70 -3.20
CA LEU A 101 8.73 -2.41 -3.19
C LEU A 101 9.97 -2.44 -4.08
N ASN A 102 10.29 -1.30 -4.69
CA ASN A 102 11.55 -1.11 -5.37
C ASN A 102 12.70 -1.21 -4.35
N GLY A 103 13.61 -2.16 -4.53
CA GLY A 103 14.77 -2.33 -3.64
C GLY A 103 15.80 -1.20 -3.68
N ASN A 104 15.65 -0.24 -4.61
CA ASN A 104 16.40 1.02 -4.63
C ASN A 104 15.51 2.25 -4.37
N GLY A 105 14.27 2.03 -3.93
CA GLY A 105 13.32 3.09 -3.60
C GLY A 105 13.44 3.52 -2.14
N THR A 106 12.68 4.55 -1.80
CA THR A 106 12.58 5.09 -0.44
C THR A 106 11.11 5.13 -0.05
N ILE A 107 10.78 4.68 1.16
CA ILE A 107 9.46 4.86 1.78
C ILE A 107 9.47 6.24 2.44
N SER A 108 8.48 7.07 2.13
CA SER A 108 8.36 8.41 2.70
C SER A 108 7.15 8.48 3.62
N ILE A 109 7.38 8.78 4.89
CA ILE A 109 6.34 8.93 5.91
C ILE A 109 6.26 10.41 6.28
N HIS A 110 5.08 10.99 6.16
CA HIS A 110 4.76 12.35 6.58
C HIS A 110 3.66 12.31 7.62
N LEU A 111 3.94 12.78 8.83
CA LEU A 111 3.00 12.83 9.94
C LEU A 111 3.08 14.20 10.62
N GLU A 112 1.94 14.73 11.04
CA GLU A 112 1.86 15.99 11.78
C GLU A 112 1.38 15.76 13.21
N PHE A 113 2.02 16.45 14.16
CA PHE A 113 1.75 16.36 15.59
C PHE A 113 1.60 17.75 16.20
N GLU A 114 0.84 17.86 17.27
CA GLU A 114 0.81 19.04 18.15
C GLU A 114 0.90 18.52 19.58
N ILE A 115 1.98 18.88 20.27
CA ILE A 115 2.31 18.30 21.58
C ILE A 115 2.53 19.43 22.56
N ASP A 116 1.90 19.32 23.72
CA ASP A 116 2.08 20.23 24.85
C ASP A 116 2.49 19.41 26.09
N ALA A 117 3.73 19.58 26.52
CA ALA A 117 4.31 18.87 27.64
C ALA A 117 5.40 19.70 28.32
N ALA A 118 5.66 19.43 29.60
CA ALA A 118 6.68 20.16 30.34
C ALA A 118 8.09 19.73 29.94
N ASP A 119 9.03 20.66 30.07
CA ASP A 119 10.45 20.37 29.91
C ASP A 119 10.96 19.33 30.91
N CYS A 120 11.97 18.59 30.50
CA CYS A 120 12.74 17.70 31.36
C CYS A 120 13.64 18.53 32.27
N GLN A 121 13.24 18.74 33.52
CA GLN A 121 13.96 19.63 34.45
C GLN A 121 14.93 18.87 35.35
N SER A 122 14.69 17.59 35.59
CA SER A 122 15.45 16.76 36.52
C SER A 122 15.86 15.42 35.91
N ASP A 123 16.96 14.84 36.39
CA ASP A 123 17.42 13.49 35.98
C ASP A 123 16.44 12.36 36.38
N ALA A 124 15.41 12.67 37.18
CA ALA A 124 14.36 11.75 37.59
C ALA A 124 13.15 11.74 36.63
N ASP A 125 13.08 12.70 35.70
CA ASP A 125 11.99 12.81 34.73
C ASP A 125 12.19 11.75 33.62
N VAL A 126 11.11 11.09 33.23
CA VAL A 126 11.13 10.17 32.08
C VAL A 126 10.88 11.01 30.83
N CYS A 127 11.90 11.14 30.00
CA CYS A 127 11.84 11.92 28.77
C CYS A 127 12.30 11.08 27.58
N GLU A 128 11.33 10.65 26.80
CA GLU A 128 11.51 9.91 25.57
C GLU A 128 10.97 10.75 24.42
N ASN A 129 11.90 11.17 23.54
CA ASN A 129 11.57 11.89 22.32
C ASN A 129 10.61 11.09 21.44
N LEU A 130 9.95 11.78 20.51
CA LEU A 130 9.08 11.15 19.54
C LEU A 130 9.85 10.10 18.75
N ASN A 131 9.37 8.85 18.81
CA ASN A 131 9.98 7.73 18.14
C ASN A 131 8.97 7.07 17.21
N LEU A 132 9.32 7.01 15.93
CA LEU A 132 8.52 6.34 14.92
C LEU A 132 9.19 5.02 14.56
N THR A 133 8.40 3.95 14.59
CA THR A 133 8.87 2.61 14.22
C THR A 133 7.98 2.04 13.13
N LEU A 134 8.59 1.65 12.01
CA LEU A 134 7.92 0.93 10.94
C LEU A 134 8.10 -0.56 11.17
N TYR A 135 6.98 -1.27 11.17
CA TYR A 135 6.91 -2.71 11.25
C TYR A 135 6.41 -3.31 9.95
N LYS A 136 6.88 -4.53 9.69
CA LYS A 136 6.38 -5.44 8.68
C LYS A 136 5.84 -6.67 9.41
N GLY A 137 4.52 -6.76 9.55
CA GLY A 137 3.89 -7.70 10.47
C GLY A 137 4.44 -7.51 11.89
N GLY A 138 5.06 -8.55 12.45
CA GLY A 138 5.68 -8.50 13.78
C GLY A 138 7.15 -8.06 13.80
N PHE A 139 7.77 -7.74 12.65
CA PHE A 139 9.19 -7.42 12.58
C PHE A 139 9.41 -5.91 12.47
N GLN A 140 10.20 -5.35 13.39
CA GLN A 140 10.68 -3.98 13.25
C GLN A 140 11.66 -3.91 12.08
N VAL A 141 11.35 -3.09 11.08
CA VAL A 141 12.18 -2.92 9.89
C VAL A 141 12.95 -1.61 9.91
N ALA A 142 12.38 -0.55 10.49
CA ALA A 142 13.05 0.74 10.65
C ALA A 142 12.56 1.44 11.92
N ARG A 143 13.43 2.25 12.52
CA ARG A 143 13.09 3.09 13.67
C ARG A 143 13.88 4.38 13.62
N GLN A 144 13.23 5.50 13.89
CA GLN A 144 13.89 6.80 13.98
C GLN A 144 13.33 7.61 15.15
N GLU A 145 14.26 8.19 15.91
CA GLU A 145 13.98 9.17 16.95
C GLU A 145 14.03 10.59 16.37
N PHE A 146 13.06 11.41 16.76
CA PHE A 146 12.91 12.81 16.37
C PHE A 146 13.08 13.70 17.61
N PRO A 147 14.31 14.15 17.92
CA PRO A 147 14.60 14.93 19.12
C PRO A 147 14.21 16.41 19.00
N SER A 148 13.76 16.84 17.83
CA SER A 148 13.44 18.23 17.53
C SER A 148 11.94 18.49 17.45
N ILE A 149 11.12 17.63 18.06
CA ILE A 149 9.68 17.89 18.19
C ILE A 149 9.48 18.93 19.30
N ASP A 150 8.69 19.95 19.01
CA ASP A 150 8.27 20.98 19.95
C ASP A 150 7.26 20.39 20.94
N THR A 151 7.30 20.89 22.16
CA THR A 151 6.39 20.48 23.25
C THR A 151 5.64 21.68 23.83
N ASP A 152 5.59 22.80 23.10
CA ASP A 152 4.96 24.06 23.53
C ASP A 152 3.52 24.24 23.01
N GLY A 153 2.95 23.20 22.40
CA GLY A 153 1.62 23.22 21.78
C GLY A 153 1.60 23.77 20.35
N ASN A 154 2.75 23.99 19.72
CA ASN A 154 2.81 24.25 18.28
C ASN A 154 2.68 22.96 17.46
N GLY A 155 2.19 23.12 16.23
CA GLY A 155 2.12 22.04 15.26
C GLY A 155 3.46 21.80 14.56
N ASP A 156 3.89 20.55 14.51
CA ASP A 156 5.12 20.09 13.87
C ASP A 156 4.86 19.00 12.83
N SER A 157 5.61 19.06 11.73
CA SER A 157 5.57 18.06 10.66
C SER A 157 6.84 17.20 10.68
N VAL A 158 6.67 15.89 10.85
CA VAL A 158 7.73 14.89 10.79
C VAL A 158 7.78 14.28 9.40
N ASN A 159 8.94 14.40 8.75
CA ASN A 159 9.23 13.78 7.47
C ASN A 159 10.31 12.73 7.65
N TRP A 160 9.95 11.46 7.43
CA TRP A 160 10.84 10.32 7.58
C TRP A 160 11.03 9.60 6.25
N ALA A 161 12.27 9.54 5.77
CA ALA A 161 12.65 8.79 4.60
C ALA A 161 13.38 7.50 5.01
N ILE A 162 12.90 6.35 4.55
CA ILE A 162 13.49 5.03 4.82
C ILE A 162 13.90 4.41 3.49
N ASP A 163 15.19 4.17 3.30
CA ASP A 163 15.66 3.44 2.13
C ASP A 163 15.25 1.97 2.22
N VAL A 164 14.67 1.45 1.13
CA VAL A 164 14.19 0.07 1.07
C VAL A 164 15.38 -0.87 1.06
N ASP A 165 15.52 -1.67 2.11
CA ASP A 165 16.50 -2.76 2.16
C ASP A 165 15.88 -4.10 1.71
N ARG A 166 16.70 -5.14 1.50
CA ARG A 166 16.32 -6.50 1.09
C ARG A 166 15.16 -7.06 1.90
N ASN A 167 15.12 -6.78 3.20
CA ASN A 167 14.08 -7.28 4.11
C ASN A 167 12.71 -6.58 3.98
N MET A 168 12.67 -5.41 3.31
CA MET A 168 11.48 -4.59 3.08
C MET A 168 10.94 -4.69 1.64
N THR A 169 11.61 -5.42 0.75
CA THR A 169 11.23 -5.53 -0.67
C THR A 169 9.85 -6.16 -0.92
N ARG A 170 9.29 -6.87 0.06
CA ARG A 170 7.98 -7.52 -0.05
C ARG A 170 7.25 -7.48 1.28
N PHE A 171 5.97 -7.12 1.25
CA PHE A 171 5.02 -7.24 2.36
C PHE A 171 3.96 -8.27 1.97
N ASN A 172 3.85 -9.36 2.74
CA ASN A 172 2.85 -10.40 2.51
C ASN A 172 1.52 -10.04 3.16
N ARG A 173 0.43 -10.71 2.75
CA ARG A 173 -0.88 -10.64 3.43
C ARG A 173 -0.84 -10.77 4.96
N SER A 174 0.10 -11.55 5.49
CA SER A 174 0.27 -11.74 6.94
C SER A 174 1.32 -10.81 7.57
N GLU A 175 2.01 -10.03 6.75
CA GLU A 175 3.07 -9.11 7.12
C GLU A 175 2.65 -7.68 6.76
N GLU A 176 1.47 -7.28 7.24
CA GLU A 176 0.90 -5.96 6.99
C GLU A 176 1.82 -4.85 7.55
N PRO A 177 1.91 -3.69 6.88
CA PRO A 177 2.66 -2.56 7.41
C PRO A 177 1.97 -2.01 8.66
N GLN A 178 2.76 -1.71 9.68
CA GLN A 178 2.29 -1.05 10.90
C GLN A 178 3.25 0.07 11.28
N ILE A 179 2.72 1.17 11.80
CA ILE A 179 3.51 2.31 12.29
C ILE A 179 3.22 2.47 13.77
N GLN A 180 4.25 2.37 14.60
CA GLN A 180 4.17 2.65 16.02
C GLN A 180 4.70 4.06 16.30
N VAL A 181 3.95 4.78 17.11
CA VAL A 181 4.30 6.11 17.61
C VAL A 181 4.51 6.01 19.10
N GLN A 182 5.69 6.41 19.57
CA GLN A 182 6.05 6.42 20.97
C GLN A 182 6.53 7.81 21.38
N PHE A 183 6.06 8.29 22.52
CA PHE A 183 6.45 9.58 23.10
C PHE A 183 6.19 9.56 24.60
N SER A 184 7.08 10.15 25.40
CA SER A 184 6.89 10.23 26.85
C SER A 184 7.57 11.45 27.45
N TYR A 185 6.81 12.43 27.91
CA TYR A 185 7.33 13.62 28.60
C TYR A 185 6.54 13.91 29.88
N PRO A 186 7.12 14.60 30.88
CA PRO A 186 6.38 15.01 32.06
C PRO A 186 5.29 16.03 31.68
N GLY A 187 4.12 15.95 32.31
CA GLY A 187 3.11 17.00 32.22
C GLY A 187 3.46 18.20 33.10
N TYR A 188 2.90 19.36 32.79
CA TYR A 188 3.01 20.56 33.60
C TYR A 188 2.44 20.34 35.00
N ASN A 189 3.10 20.97 35.96
CA ASN A 189 2.63 21.04 37.33
C ASN A 189 2.33 22.49 37.67
N GLY A 190 1.11 22.74 38.16
CA GLY A 190 0.71 24.05 38.65
C GLY A 190 1.65 24.56 39.76
N VAL A 191 1.63 25.86 39.99
CA VAL A 191 2.46 26.48 41.03
C VAL A 191 2.13 25.86 42.40
N PHE A 192 3.16 25.40 43.13
CA PHE A 192 3.06 24.63 44.38
C PHE A 192 2.42 23.23 44.25
N GLY A 193 2.27 22.68 43.04
CA GLY A 193 1.66 21.38 42.81
C GLY A 193 0.12 21.37 42.91
N ASP A 194 -0.50 22.54 43.01
CA ASP A 194 -1.95 22.68 43.04
C ASP A 194 -2.51 22.89 41.62
N CYS A 195 -3.28 21.90 41.15
CA CYS A 195 -4.04 21.94 39.88
C CYS A 195 -5.44 22.52 40.03
N ASN A 196 -5.64 23.35 41.06
CA ASN A 196 -6.92 23.98 41.36
C ASN A 196 -7.02 25.34 40.65
N TRP A 197 -8.11 26.10 40.88
CA TRP A 197 -8.55 27.42 40.34
C TRP A 197 -7.57 28.37 39.56
N VAL A 198 -6.25 28.26 39.69
CA VAL A 198 -5.23 29.16 39.09
C VAL A 198 -4.07 28.41 38.40
N GLY A 199 -3.96 27.08 38.51
CA GLY A 199 -2.85 26.29 37.96
C GLY A 199 -3.21 25.48 36.72
N TYR A 200 -2.39 25.54 35.67
CA TYR A 200 -2.43 24.60 34.55
C TYR A 200 -1.64 23.34 34.91
N CYS A 201 -2.21 22.16 34.63
CA CYS A 201 -1.57 20.88 34.89
C CYS A 201 -1.81 19.89 33.76
N GLY A 202 -0.79 19.05 33.55
CA GLY A 202 -0.78 18.02 32.54
C GLY A 202 -0.32 18.55 31.19
N GLY A 203 -1.07 18.28 30.14
CA GLY A 203 -0.65 18.54 28.76
C GLY A 203 -1.46 17.69 27.80
N TYR A 204 -1.13 17.73 26.52
CA TYR A 204 -1.82 16.90 25.53
C TYR A 204 -0.86 16.43 24.44
N PHE A 205 -1.29 15.35 23.80
CA PHE A 205 -0.66 14.84 22.59
C PHE A 205 -1.74 14.74 21.53
N ARG A 206 -1.52 15.41 20.40
CA ARG A 206 -2.39 15.37 19.24
C ARG A 206 -1.62 14.85 18.03
N MET A 207 -2.23 13.92 17.30
CA MET A 207 -1.78 13.53 15.95
C MET A 207 -2.87 13.89 14.95
N TYR A 208 -2.46 14.52 13.85
CA TYR A 208 -3.34 14.77 12.71
C TYR A 208 -3.47 13.51 11.85
N TYR A 209 -4.68 13.28 11.35
CA TYR A 209 -5.02 12.19 10.45
C TYR A 209 -5.24 12.72 9.04
N HIS A 210 -5.26 11.79 8.08
CA HIS A 210 -5.58 12.11 6.71
C HIS A 210 -7.01 12.64 6.60
N THR A 211 -7.16 13.75 5.88
CA THR A 211 -8.46 14.33 5.54
C THR A 211 -8.45 14.68 4.05
N PRO A 212 -9.50 14.34 3.27
CA PRO A 212 -9.52 14.63 1.84
C PRO A 212 -9.23 16.11 1.54
N GLY A 213 -8.13 16.36 0.82
CA GLY A 213 -7.66 17.70 0.49
C GLY A 213 -6.54 18.25 1.40
N ASN A 214 -6.09 17.48 2.38
CA ASN A 214 -4.89 17.74 3.18
C ASN A 214 -4.00 16.48 3.22
N ASN A 215 -2.69 16.67 3.38
CA ASN A 215 -1.66 15.62 3.32
C ASN A 215 -0.99 15.36 4.68
N SER A 216 -1.62 15.74 5.79
CA SER A 216 -1.03 15.70 7.15
C SER A 216 -0.63 14.31 7.68
N ALA A 217 -1.09 13.22 7.05
CA ALA A 217 -0.78 11.86 7.51
C ALA A 217 -0.73 10.85 6.35
N GLU A 218 0.37 10.90 5.60
CA GLU A 218 0.57 10.12 4.37
C GLU A 218 1.85 9.29 4.43
N VAL A 219 1.79 8.09 3.85
CA VAL A 219 2.91 7.18 3.72
C VAL A 219 3.01 6.73 2.27
N GLU A 220 4.06 7.13 1.59
CA GLU A 220 4.32 6.75 0.20
C GLU A 220 5.24 5.53 0.14
N PHE A 221 4.76 4.46 -0.50
CA PHE A 221 5.54 3.27 -0.77
C PHE A 221 6.03 3.26 -2.22
N PRO A 222 7.29 2.89 -2.50
CA PRO A 222 7.79 2.78 -3.86
C PRO A 222 7.32 1.45 -4.50
N VAL A 223 6.01 1.31 -4.73
CA VAL A 223 5.37 0.07 -5.20
C VAL A 223 5.76 -0.22 -6.65
N VAL A 224 6.10 -1.48 -6.94
CA VAL A 224 6.49 -1.96 -8.28
C VAL A 224 5.62 -3.12 -8.74
N ASN A 225 5.40 -3.20 -10.06
CA ASN A 225 4.71 -4.33 -10.68
C ASN A 225 5.68 -5.51 -10.80
N GLN A 226 5.82 -6.30 -9.73
CA GLN A 226 6.53 -7.57 -9.76
C GLN A 226 5.54 -8.72 -9.56
N SER A 227 5.23 -9.44 -10.63
CA SER A 227 4.93 -10.86 -10.49
C SER A 227 6.26 -11.55 -10.16
N MET A 228 6.47 -11.96 -8.90
CA MET A 228 7.64 -12.71 -8.39
C MET A 228 8.49 -13.33 -9.51
N PRO A 229 9.70 -12.84 -9.82
CA PRO A 229 10.64 -13.63 -10.61
C PRO A 229 10.98 -14.86 -9.75
N GLY A 230 10.80 -16.04 -10.33
CA GLY A 230 11.18 -17.30 -9.69
C GLY A 230 12.63 -17.21 -9.21
N GLN A 231 12.87 -17.72 -8.01
CA GLN A 231 14.18 -17.99 -7.45
C GLN A 231 14.99 -18.77 -8.50
N GLY A 232 15.86 -18.07 -9.21
CA GLY A 232 16.65 -18.56 -10.34
C GLY A 232 17.78 -17.58 -10.58
N GLY A 233 18.62 -17.42 -9.56
CA GLY A 233 19.84 -16.65 -9.59
C GLY A 233 20.89 -17.46 -8.86
N GLU A 234 21.28 -18.58 -9.46
CA GLU A 234 22.62 -19.12 -9.25
C GLU A 234 23.56 -18.25 -10.08
N ASP A 235 24.63 -17.84 -9.44
CA ASP A 235 25.67 -16.97 -9.97
C ASP A 235 26.18 -17.47 -11.31
N GLU A 236 26.06 -16.67 -12.38
CA GLU A 236 26.92 -16.86 -13.55
C GLU A 236 27.56 -15.55 -14.00
N GLU A 237 28.89 -15.66 -13.96
CA GLU A 237 29.92 -14.70 -14.26
C GLU A 237 29.83 -14.11 -15.68
N GLY A 238 30.33 -12.87 -15.78
CA GLY A 238 31.30 -12.44 -16.78
C GLY A 238 31.26 -13.14 -18.14
N GLY A 239 30.63 -12.49 -19.12
CA GLY A 239 30.64 -12.95 -20.50
C GLY A 239 32.03 -13.00 -21.15
N LEU A 240 32.14 -13.80 -22.22
CA LEU A 240 32.90 -13.54 -23.44
C LEU A 240 32.81 -14.77 -24.35
N ILE A 241 32.13 -14.61 -25.49
CA ILE A 241 32.45 -15.21 -26.80
C ILE A 241 33.47 -16.36 -26.82
N GLY A 242 33.02 -17.57 -27.15
CA GLY A 242 33.94 -18.57 -27.70
C GLY A 242 33.49 -20.03 -27.65
N GLY A 243 32.90 -20.51 -28.74
CA GLY A 243 33.28 -21.81 -29.28
C GLY A 243 32.52 -23.06 -28.80
N VAL A 244 31.94 -23.73 -29.80
CA VAL A 244 31.68 -25.16 -29.94
C VAL A 244 30.63 -25.84 -29.04
N THR A 245 29.49 -26.07 -29.69
CA THR A 245 28.73 -27.32 -29.71
C THR A 245 29.35 -28.50 -28.94
N ASP A 246 28.65 -28.99 -27.91
CA ASP A 246 28.21 -30.39 -27.93
C ASP A 246 27.09 -30.66 -26.92
N SER A 247 26.05 -31.32 -27.43
CA SER A 247 25.18 -32.27 -26.72
C SER A 247 24.57 -31.90 -25.35
N LEU A 248 23.30 -31.47 -25.31
CA LEU A 248 22.18 -32.32 -24.84
C LEU A 248 20.79 -31.67 -25.16
N PRO A 249 19.75 -32.47 -25.49
CA PRO A 249 18.64 -32.03 -26.34
C PRO A 249 17.26 -31.90 -25.65
N GLY A 250 16.40 -31.07 -26.26
CA GLY A 250 14.93 -31.19 -26.25
C GLY A 250 14.21 -30.41 -25.16
N PHE A 251 13.37 -29.40 -25.40
CA PHE A 251 12.58 -29.07 -26.58
C PHE A 251 12.37 -27.56 -26.62
N GLY A 252 12.67 -26.94 -27.76
CA GLY A 252 12.43 -25.51 -27.92
C GLY A 252 12.76 -25.02 -29.30
N LEU A 253 12.21 -25.62 -30.36
CA LEU A 253 12.22 -25.00 -31.69
C LEU A 253 10.95 -25.31 -32.48
N MET A 254 10.24 -24.21 -32.77
CA MET A 254 9.51 -23.89 -34.00
C MET A 254 8.82 -25.02 -34.77
N ALA A 255 7.49 -25.01 -34.76
CA ALA A 255 6.69 -25.56 -35.85
C ALA A 255 6.02 -24.40 -36.59
N GLY A 256 6.57 -24.10 -37.78
CA GLY A 256 6.13 -23.07 -38.69
C GLY A 256 4.87 -23.42 -39.48
N VAL A 257 4.37 -22.37 -40.10
CA VAL A 257 3.18 -22.26 -40.94
C VAL A 257 3.19 -23.25 -42.12
N GLY A 258 2.06 -23.94 -42.34
CA GLY A 258 1.84 -24.78 -43.51
C GLY A 258 0.35 -24.85 -43.86
N SER A 259 -0.10 -23.92 -44.71
CA SER A 259 -1.44 -23.92 -45.31
C SER A 259 -1.50 -24.86 -46.51
N LEU A 260 -2.46 -25.80 -46.54
CA LEU A 260 -2.94 -26.43 -47.77
C LEU A 260 -4.46 -26.67 -47.65
N ALA A 261 -5.17 -26.30 -48.71
CA ALA A 261 -6.62 -26.20 -48.81
C ALA A 261 -7.24 -27.35 -49.63
N MET A 262 -8.58 -27.43 -49.57
CA MET A 262 -9.51 -28.11 -50.49
C MET A 262 -9.58 -29.66 -50.41
N ALA A 263 -10.71 -30.35 -50.64
CA ALA A 263 -12.12 -29.99 -50.85
C ALA A 263 -12.97 -31.28 -50.68
N ALA A 264 -14.28 -31.08 -50.54
CA ALA A 264 -15.33 -32.03 -50.17
C ALA A 264 -15.62 -33.18 -51.17
N VAL A 265 -16.25 -34.27 -50.67
CA VAL A 265 -17.44 -34.89 -51.28
C VAL A 265 -18.36 -35.41 -50.17
N ALA A 266 -19.63 -34.98 -50.24
CA ALA A 266 -20.74 -35.48 -49.44
C ALA A 266 -21.31 -36.77 -50.04
N ALA A 267 -21.72 -37.72 -49.20
CA ALA A 267 -22.83 -38.61 -49.49
C ALA A 267 -23.47 -39.10 -48.18
N SER A 268 -24.56 -38.44 -47.80
CA SER A 268 -25.55 -38.94 -46.87
C SER A 268 -26.34 -40.11 -47.49
N ARG A 269 -26.61 -41.16 -46.71
CA ARG A 269 -27.86 -41.96 -46.58
C ARG A 269 -27.48 -43.30 -45.93
N LEU A 270 -27.87 -43.57 -44.69
CA LEU A 270 -29.14 -44.20 -44.26
C LEU A 270 -29.35 -45.63 -44.80
N SER A 271 -29.73 -46.53 -43.88
CA SER A 271 -30.11 -47.95 -44.00
C SER A 271 -28.92 -48.93 -43.91
N ARG A 272 -28.94 -50.03 -43.15
CA ARG A 272 -30.03 -50.81 -42.52
C ARG A 272 -29.42 -51.81 -41.52
N GLU A 273 -30.22 -52.28 -40.56
CA GLU A 273 -30.09 -53.55 -39.80
C GLU A 273 -29.59 -54.70 -40.70
N GLU A 274 -28.84 -55.71 -40.25
CA GLU A 274 -28.94 -56.59 -39.06
C GLU A 274 -27.54 -57.16 -38.72
#